data_AF-A0A9D1S6Z9-F1
#
_entry.id   AF-A0A9D1S6Z9-F1
#
_cell.length_a   1.000
_cell.length_b   1.000
_cell.length_c   1.000
_cell.angle_alpha   90.00
_cell.angle_beta   90.00
_cell.angle_gamma   90.00
#
_symmetry.space_group_name_H-M   'P 1'
#
loop_
_entity.id
_entity.type
_entity.pdbx_description
1 polymer ?
#
loop_
_entity_poly.entity_id
_entity_poly.type
_entity_poly.pdbx_seq_one_letter_code
_entity_poly.pdbx_strand_id
1 'polypeptide(L)' 'MKKYCPFMYKIQQVNQRNVEYDADGKETAHIHKLVEVQEPAACKGKACGCYFFGRCRRKG' A
#
# COMPACT_ATOMS: atom_id res chain seq x y z
N MET A 1 20.69 -0.20 -10.14
CA MET A 1 19.73 -1.03 -9.37
C MET A 1 19.23 -0.27 -8.15
N LYS A 2 17.91 -0.17 -7.96
CA LYS A 2 17.31 0.52 -6.78
C LYS A 2 17.40 -0.38 -5.54
N LYS A 3 17.71 0.22 -4.38
CA LYS A 3 17.72 -0.44 -3.06
C LYS A 3 16.58 0.10 -2.19
N TYR A 4 16.02 -0.73 -1.34
CA TYR A 4 14.89 -0.40 -0.47
C TYR A 4 15.18 -0.75 0.99
N CYS A 5 14.56 -0.04 1.92
CA CYS A 5 14.65 -0.39 3.34
C CYS A 5 13.85 -1.68 3.59
N PRO A 6 14.43 -2.68 4.26
CA PRO A 6 13.66 -3.83 4.70
C PRO A 6 12.69 -3.37 5.80
N PHE A 7 11.42 -3.78 5.72
CA PHE A 7 10.36 -3.51 6.70
C PHE A 7 9.84 -2.07 6.80
N MET A 8 10.36 -1.12 6.02
CA MET A 8 9.72 0.19 5.90
C MET A 8 8.85 0.21 4.66
N TYR A 9 7.54 0.26 4.86
CA TYR A 9 6.56 0.40 3.79
C TYR A 9 5.87 1.75 3.92
N LYS A 10 5.69 2.42 2.79
CA LYS A 10 4.70 3.46 2.67
C LYS A 10 3.37 2.76 2.45
N ILE A 11 2.51 2.83 3.45
CA ILE A 11 1.16 2.26 3.41
C ILE A 11 0.22 3.38 3.02
N GLN A 12 -0.56 3.16 1.96
CA GLN A 12 -1.66 4.03 1.58
C GLN A 12 -2.94 3.21 1.60
N GLN A 13 -3.90 3.64 2.41
CA GLN A 13 -5.23 3.05 2.45
C GLN A 13 -6.21 3.98 1.75
N VAL A 14 -6.99 3.42 0.83
CA VAL A 14 -8.05 4.14 0.11
C VAL A 14 -9.36 3.41 0.39
N ASN A 15 -10.32 4.13 0.98
CA ASN A 15 -11.67 3.62 1.15
C ASN A 15 -12.46 3.89 -0.13
N GLN A 16 -12.78 2.83 -0.87
CA GLN A 16 -13.59 2.89 -2.06
C GLN A 16 -15.02 2.50 -1.72
N ARG A 17 -15.94 3.43 -1.97
CA ARG A 17 -17.37 3.19 -1.89
C ARG A 17 -17.91 3.15 -3.31
N ASN A 18 -18.33 1.97 -3.75
CA ASN A 18 -18.99 1.79 -5.03
C ASN A 18 -20.48 1.60 -4.77
N VAL A 19 -21.29 2.38 -5.48
CA VAL A 19 -22.74 2.25 -5.47
C VAL A 19 -23.17 2.00 -6.89
N GLU A 20 -23.83 0.86 -7.10
CA GLU A 20 -24.36 0.46 -8.38
C GLU A 20 -25.87 0.77 -8.40
N TYR A 21 -26.31 1.35 -9.51
CA TYR A 21 -27.71 1.70 -9.75
C TYR A 21 -28.19 0.98 -11.01
N ASP A 22 -29.42 0.49 -11.01
CA ASP A 22 -30.06 -0.06 -12.21
C ASP A 22 -30.51 1.06 -13.17
N ALA A 23 -31.07 0.65 -14.33
CA ALA A 23 -31.57 1.57 -15.34
C ALA A 23 -32.71 2.48 -14.85
N ASP A 24 -33.39 2.10 -13.76
CA ASP A 24 -34.48 2.85 -13.14
C ASP A 24 -33.98 3.73 -11.97
N GLY A 25 -32.66 3.78 -11.74
CA GLY A 25 -32.04 4.58 -10.68
C GLY A 25 -32.18 4.01 -9.28
N LYS A 26 -32.61 2.75 -9.13
CA LYS A 26 -32.64 2.06 -7.83
C LYS A 26 -31.28 1.45 -7.52
N GLU A 27 -30.88 1.55 -6.26
CA GLU A 27 -29.63 0.94 -5.80
C GLU A 27 -29.72 -0.58 -5.82
N THR A 28 -28.79 -1.21 -6.52
CA THR A 28 -28.69 -2.67 -6.63
C THR A 28 -27.56 -3.24 -5.79
N ALA A 29 -26.49 -2.48 -5.56
CA ALA A 29 -25.39 -2.89 -4.69
C ALA A 29 -24.67 -1.72 -4.02
N HIS A 30 -24.30 -1.90 -2.75
CA HIS A 30 -23.36 -1.06 -2.01
C HIS A 30 -22.14 -1.87 -1.63
N ILE A 31 -20.99 -1.50 -2.17
CA ILE A 31 -19.72 -2.18 -1.89
C ILE A 31 -18.78 -1.20 -1.19
N HIS A 32 -18.37 -1.56 0.02
CA HIS A 32 -17.33 -0.89 0.78
C HIS A 32 -16.04 -1.71 0.70
N LYS A 33 -15.02 -1.17 0.03
CA LYS A 33 -13.73 -1.83 -0.14
C LYS A 33 -12.62 -0.96 0.40
N LEU A 34 -11.87 -1.46 1.38
CA LEU A 34 -10.62 -0.87 1.81
C LEU A 34 -9.49 -1.43 0.93
N VAL A 35 -8.88 -0.57 0.11
CA VAL A 35 -7.73 -0.94 -0.72
C VAL A 35 -6.48 -0.45 -0.02
N GLU A 36 -5.60 -1.37 0.37
CA GLU A 36 -4.31 -1.04 0.95
C GLU A 36 -3.20 -1.27 -0.09
N VAL A 37 -2.41 -0.23 -0.35
CA VAL A 37 -1.24 -0.27 -1.20
C VAL A 37 -0.01 -0.15 -0.30
N GLN A 38 0.85 -1.16 -0.33
CA GLN A 38 2.12 -1.18 0.38
C GLN A 38 3.28 -1.02 -0.59
N GLU A 39 3.96 0.13 -0.55
CA GLU A 39 5.14 0.37 -1.35
C GLU A 39 6.41 0.31 -0.50
N PRO A 40 7.45 -0.44 -0.90
CA PRO A 40 8.69 -0.46 -0.14
C PRO A 40 9.36 0.91 -0.18
N ALA A 41 9.74 1.41 0.99
CA ALA A 41 10.38 2.71 1.12
C ALA A 41 11.78 2.70 0.49
N ALA A 42 12.14 3.83 -0.12
CA ALA A 42 13.50 4.04 -0.63
C ALA A 42 14.55 3.84 0.47
N CYS A 43 15.72 3.34 0.08
CA CYS A 43 16.85 3.15 1.00
C CYS A 43 17.25 4.45 1.72
N LYS A 44 17.27 4.41 3.06
CA LYS A 44 17.74 5.48 3.95
C LYS A 44 19.03 5.11 4.70
N GLY A 45 19.79 4.12 4.21
CA GLY A 45 21.02 3.65 4.86
C GLY A 45 20.76 3.15 6.28
N LYS A 46 21.58 3.57 7.24
CA LYS A 46 21.50 3.16 8.66
C LYS A 46 20.12 3.39 9.29
N ALA A 47 19.33 4.35 8.79
CA ALA A 47 17.99 4.63 9.28
C ALA A 47 16.95 3.54 8.91
N CYS A 48 17.29 2.59 8.02
CA CYS A 48 16.40 1.47 7.70
C CYS A 48 16.32 0.39 8.81
N GLY A 49 16.97 0.56 9.95
CA GLY A 49 17.25 -0.53 10.89
C GLY A 49 16.44 -0.53 12.18
N CYS A 50 15.46 -1.44 12.27
CA CYS A 50 14.97 -1.97 13.55
C CYS A 50 15.11 -3.51 13.69
N TYR A 51 15.36 -4.28 12.61
CA TYR A 51 15.35 -5.76 12.71
C TYR A 51 16.46 -6.50 11.91
N PHE A 52 17.25 -5.83 11.05
CA PHE A 52 18.26 -6.47 10.17
C PHE A 52 19.54 -5.62 9.97
N PHE A 53 20.10 -5.07 11.04
CA PHE A 53 21.29 -4.18 10.99
C PHE A 53 21.15 -2.96 10.04
N GLY A 54 19.93 -2.53 9.74
CA GLY A 54 19.66 -1.33 8.94
C GLY A 54 20.25 -1.31 7.54
N ARG A 55 20.45 -2.48 6.92
CA ARG A 55 20.99 -2.54 5.54
C ARG A 55 19.86 -2.58 4.52
N CYS A 56 19.91 -1.64 3.56
CA CYS A 56 19.02 -1.65 2.41
C CYS A 56 19.25 -2.90 1.56
N ARG A 57 18.15 -3.53 1.11
CA ARG A 57 18.20 -4.71 0.24
C ARG A 57 17.90 -4.32 -1.20
N ARG A 58 18.44 -5.08 -2.15
CA ARG A 58 17.99 -5.00 -3.54
C ARG A 58 16.57 -5.57 -3.59
N LYS A 59 15.66 -4.91 -4.31
CA LYS A 59 14.46 -5.61 -4.80
C LYS A 59 14.96 -6.62 -5.82
N GLY A 60 14.61 -7.90 -5.64
CA GLY A 60 14.69 -8.90 -6.71
C GLY A 60 13.82 -8.47 -7.87
#